data_AF-A0A093GC51-F1
#
_entry.id   AF-A0A093GC51-F1
#
_cell.length_a   1.000
_cell.length_b   1.000
_cell.length_c   1.000
_cell.angle_alpha   90.00
_cell.angle_beta   90.00
_cell.angle_gamma   90.00
#
_symmetry.space_group_name_H-M   'P 1'
#
loop_
_entity.id
_entity.type
_entity.pdbx_description
1 polymer ?
#
loop_
_entity_poly.entity_id
_entity_poly.type
_entity_poly.pdbx_seq_one_letter_code
_entity_poly.pdbx_strand_id
1 'polypeptide(L)' 'MKHKVMPPAVTGAPEFDRTFRAQQNCVEFYPVFLTLLWTAGWFFNQEVASLLGVLYVFTRYKYFHGYVQSVKGR' A
#
# COMPACT_ATOMS: atom_id res chain seq x y z
N MET A 1 14.52 3.14 12.02
CA MET A 1 15.91 3.40 12.47
C MET A 1 16.97 2.46 11.87
N LYS A 2 16.60 1.30 11.30
CA LYS A 2 17.55 0.32 10.69
C LYS A 2 18.63 0.94 9.78
N HIS A 3 18.26 1.90 8.93
CA HIS A 3 19.18 2.55 7.98
C HIS A 3 19.70 3.93 8.43
N LYS A 4 19.37 4.36 9.66
CA LYS A 4 19.78 5.65 10.25
C LYS A 4 19.52 6.88 9.35
N VAL A 5 18.53 6.82 8.46
CA VAL A 5 18.09 7.98 7.67
C VAL A 5 17.35 8.93 8.62
N MET A 6 17.92 10.11 8.83
CA MET A 6 17.37 11.13 9.72
C MET A 6 16.40 12.03 8.94
N PRO A 7 15.20 12.32 9.46
CA PRO A 7 14.32 13.32 8.87
C PRO A 7 15.05 14.69 8.72
N PRO A 8 14.78 15.46 7.66
CA PRO A 8 13.75 15.26 6.64
C PRO A 8 14.21 14.40 5.44
N ALA A 9 15.38 13.73 5.52
CA ALA A 9 15.88 12.95 4.40
C ALA A 9 14.95 11.76 4.10
N VAL A 10 14.68 11.55 2.81
CA VAL A 10 13.84 10.46 2.28
C VAL A 10 14.60 9.58 1.28
N THR A 11 15.93 9.67 1.32
CA THR A 11 16.85 8.87 0.53
C THR A 11 17.89 8.23 1.44
N GLY A 12 18.30 7.00 1.14
CA GLY A 12 19.28 6.28 1.94
C GLY A 12 19.68 4.94 1.31
N ALA A 13 19.76 3.90 2.13
CA ALA A 13 20.04 2.56 1.63
C ALA A 13 18.92 2.10 0.67
N PRO A 14 19.21 1.31 -0.39
CA PRO A 14 18.19 0.86 -1.34
C PRO A 14 16.98 0.16 -0.71
N GLU A 15 17.17 -0.54 0.43
CA GLU A 15 16.08 -1.14 1.19
C GLU A 15 15.16 -0.09 1.83
N PHE A 16 15.73 1.00 2.37
CA PHE A 16 14.97 2.14 2.88
C PHE A 16 14.17 2.80 1.75
N ASP A 17 14.81 3.09 0.62
CA ASP A 17 14.16 3.74 -0.52
C ASP A 17 12.99 2.91 -1.04
N ARG A 18 13.15 1.58 -1.16
CA ARG A 18 12.06 0.68 -1.55
C ARG A 18 10.92 0.68 -0.53
N THR A 19 11.23 0.62 0.77
CA THR A 19 10.22 0.66 1.83
C THR A 19 9.44 1.97 1.81
N PHE A 20 10.14 3.09 1.68
CA PHE A 20 9.53 4.42 1.59
C PHE A 20 8.64 4.54 0.36
N ARG A 21 9.10 4.08 -0.82
CA ARG A 21 8.31 4.10 -2.06
C ARG A 21 7.11 3.16 -2.01
N ALA A 22 7.24 1.98 -1.43
CA ALA A 22 6.11 1.07 -1.22
C ALA A 22 5.04 1.71 -0.33
N GLN A 23 5.44 2.42 0.72
CA GLN A 23 4.53 3.15 1.60
C GLN A 23 3.85 4.31 0.87
N GLN A 24 4.60 5.14 0.14
CA GLN A 24 4.03 6.25 -0.63
C GLN A 24 2.99 5.77 -1.64
N ASN A 25 3.29 4.69 -2.37
CA ASN A 25 2.33 4.12 -3.33
C ASN A 25 1.05 3.64 -2.63
N CYS A 26 1.15 2.96 -1.49
CA CYS A 26 -0.03 2.56 -0.73
C CYS A 26 -0.87 3.78 -0.31
N VAL A 27 -0.23 4.86 0.15
CA VAL A 27 -0.93 6.09 0.54
C VAL A 27 -1.61 6.78 -0.64
N GLU A 28 -0.95 6.87 -1.80
CA GLU A 28 -1.52 7.48 -3.01
C GLU A 28 -2.81 6.78 -3.46
N PHE A 29 -2.88 5.45 -3.33
CA PHE A 29 -4.04 4.66 -3.73
C PHE A 29 -5.10 4.48 -2.64
N TYR A 30 -4.80 4.82 -1.38
CA TYR A 30 -5.73 4.62 -0.28
C TYR A 30 -7.02 5.45 -0.39
N PRO A 31 -6.98 6.74 -0.78
CA PRO A 31 -8.21 7.51 -1.02
C PRO A 31 -9.08 6.94 -2.16
N VAL A 32 -8.45 6.49 -3.24
CA VAL A 32 -9.15 5.86 -4.38
C VAL A 32 -9.84 4.58 -3.92
N PHE A 33 -9.11 3.73 -3.18
CA PHE A 33 -9.66 2.51 -2.61
C PHE A 33 -10.86 2.79 -1.70
N LEU A 34 -10.73 3.71 -0.73
CA LEU A 34 -11.82 4.04 0.18
C LEU A 34 -13.04 4.59 -0.56
N THR A 35 -12.84 5.47 -1.53
CA THR A 35 -13.93 6.05 -2.31
C THR A 35 -14.71 4.95 -3.06
N LEU A 36 -13.99 4.04 -3.71
CA LEU A 36 -14.60 2.93 -4.44
C LEU A 36 -15.26 1.90 -3.50
N LEU A 37 -14.62 1.59 -2.38
CA LEU A 37 -15.17 0.65 -1.39
C LEU A 37 -16.51 1.15 -0.84
N TRP A 38 -16.56 2.41 -0.40
CA TRP A 38 -17.77 2.98 0.19
C TRP A 38 -18.86 3.19 -0.84
N THR A 39 -18.54 3.66 -2.05
CA THR A 39 -19.54 3.81 -3.11
C THR A 39 -20.10 2.46 -3.56
N ALA A 40 -19.26 1.44 -3.75
CA ALA A 40 -19.71 0.10 -4.06
C ALA A 40 -20.55 -0.53 -2.92
N GLY A 41 -20.15 -0.29 -1.67
CA GLY A 41 -20.89 -0.80 -0.50
C GLY A 41 -22.28 -0.20 -0.37
N TRP A 42 -22.40 1.12 -0.56
CA TRP A 42 -23.68 1.83 -0.43
C TRP A 42 -24.61 1.67 -1.63
N PHE A 43 -24.07 1.68 -2.85
CA PHE A 43 -24.88 1.79 -4.07
C PHE A 43 -24.97 0.49 -4.89
N PHE A 44 -24.19 -0.54 -4.55
CA PHE A 44 -24.20 -1.81 -5.29
C PHE A 44 -24.49 -3.02 -4.39
N ASN A 45 -23.52 -3.45 -3.59
CA ASN A 45 -23.68 -4.60 -2.69
C ASN A 45 -22.62 -4.58 -1.59
N GLN A 46 -23.06 -4.53 -0.34
CA GLN A 46 -22.17 -4.41 0.82
C GLN A 46 -21.29 -5.64 1.03
N GLU A 47 -21.83 -6.85 0.87
CA GLU A 47 -21.09 -8.10 1.08
C GLU A 47 -19.96 -8.25 0.05
N VAL A 48 -20.29 -8.09 -1.24
CA VAL A 48 -19.31 -8.15 -2.34
C VAL A 48 -18.25 -7.06 -2.18
N ALA A 49 -18.65 -5.82 -1.87
CA ALA A 49 -17.71 -4.74 -1.64
C ALA A 49 -16.75 -5.06 -0.47
N SER A 50 -17.27 -5.61 0.63
CA SER A 50 -16.44 -5.99 1.79
C SER A 50 -15.43 -7.10 1.46
N LEU A 51 -15.85 -8.14 0.74
CA LEU A 51 -14.97 -9.25 0.33
C LEU A 51 -13.85 -8.77 -0.60
N LEU A 52 -14.20 -7.95 -1.60
CA LEU A 52 -13.21 -7.33 -2.49
C LEU A 52 -12.29 -6.37 -1.74
N GLY A 53 -12.82 -5.66 -0.73
CA GLY A 53 -12.03 -4.80 0.16
C GLY A 53 -10.96 -5.57 0.93
N VAL A 54 -11.32 -6.72 1.51
CA VAL A 54 -10.37 -7.61 2.19
C VAL A 54 -9.32 -8.14 1.20
N LEU A 55 -9.74 -8.56 0.01
CA LEU A 55 -8.82 -9.03 -1.04
C LEU A 55 -7.83 -7.93 -1.46
N TYR A 56 -8.29 -6.67 -1.58
CA TYR A 56 -7.43 -5.52 -1.87
C TYR A 56 -6.38 -5.32 -0.79
N VAL A 57 -6.78 -5.34 0.50
CA VAL A 57 -5.87 -5.18 1.63
C VAL A 57 -4.82 -6.29 1.65
N PHE A 58 -5.22 -7.54 1.40
CA PHE A 58 -4.30 -8.67 1.31
C PHE A 58 -3.31 -8.52 0.15
N THR A 59 -3.79 -8.08 -1.02
CA THR A 59 -2.93 -7.82 -2.17
C THR A 59 -1.93 -6.70 -1.89
N ARG A 60 -2.36 -5.63 -1.18
CA ARG A 60 -1.48 -4.53 -0.75
C ARG A 60 -0.44 -4.98 0.28
N TYR A 61 -0.80 -5.88 1.18
CA TYR A 61 0.16 -6.51 2.10
C TYR A 61 1.25 -7.25 1.33
N LYS A 62 0.88 -8.09 0.35
CA LYS A 62 1.85 -8.81 -0.50
C LYS A 62 2.73 -7.86 -1.32
N TYR A 63 2.12 -6.85 -1.96
CA TYR A 63 2.82 -5.81 -2.71
C TYR A 63 3.88 -5.12 -1.85
N PHE A 64 3.51 -4.69 -0.63
CA PHE A 64 4.40 -3.95 0.24
C PHE A 64 5.61 -4.80 0.65
N HIS A 65 5.38 -6.02 1.14
CA HIS A 65 6.46 -6.91 1.56
C HIS A 65 7.33 -7.37 0.39
N GLY A 66 6.73 -7.66 -0.76
CA GLY A 66 7.46 -8.03 -1.97
C GLY A 66 8.33 -6.89 -2.48
N TYR A 67 7.83 -5.65 -2.47
CA TYR A 67 8.59 -4.49 -2.91
C TYR A 67 9.74 -4.14 -1.96
N VAL A 68 9.54 -4.25 -0.63
CA VAL A 68 10.62 -4.06 0.36
C VAL A 68 11.79 -5.02 0.07
N GLN A 69 11.48 -6.28 -0.24
CA GLN A 69 12.48 -7.29 -0.58
C GLN A 69 13.17 -7.00 -1.92
N SER A 70 12.40 -6.74 -2.98
CA SER A 70 12.97 -6.46 -4.31
C SER A 70 12.03 -5.66 -5.21
N VAL A 71 12.57 -4.92 -6.17
CA VAL A 71 11.76 -4.17 -7.14
C VAL A 71 10.90 -5.08 -8.03
N LYS A 72 11.37 -6.30 -8.32
CA LYS A 72 10.63 -7.30 -9.11
C LYS A 72 9.53 -8.00 -8.32
N GLY A 73 9.57 -7.92 -6.99
CA GLY A 73 8.59 -8.53 -6.09
C GLY A 73 7.36 -7.67 -5.81
N ARG A 74 7.29 -6.46 -6.36
CA ARG A 74 6.11 -5.59 -6.30
C ARG A 74 4.92 -6.23 -7.01
#